data_AF-A0A8T5DCM1-F1
#
_entry.id   AF-A0A8T5DCM1-F1
#
_cell.length_a   1.000
_cell.length_b   1.000
_cell.length_c   1.000
_cell.angle_alpha   90.00
_cell.angle_beta   90.00
_cell.angle_gamma   90.00
#
_symmetry.space_group_name_H-M   'P 1'
#
loop_
_entity.id
_entity.type
_entity.pdbx_description
1 polymer ?
#
loop_
_entity_poly.entity_id
_entity_poly.type
_entity_poly.pdbx_seq_one_letter_code
_entity_poly.pdbx_strand_id
1 'polypeptide(L)'
;MWRLLDLGAINGYTMTNLYEAVGHAVSEGDVPNTVILNHPESPFVNIGYHQLMDKEVHVDYAKEQGFSLVRRTIGGGTILDGPWEQDYFVIVNRTSPECPKSIPEFYATFMKPPVYALKKLGLDAKIRQPNDILVDGKKISGNGAISIEKANVLAGDLLMDAPTHLMSEIINAPSEKFKDKLAESMSDWITSIRAQTGEETSRDLVKKLIVEGFKMELGIELTPGVLTRAETKTLERLVEERKKEEWIFSKDNDQLMKAKQESTGTKVRGGLVVSESIHKAGKLIRILLVSNEESIESISISGDFFTQPYTGAVEKLEETLVGVELNKDALSVRIKEAFESIGLMVFGASQDDFAEAILKAKYETL
;
A
#
# COMPACT_ATOMS: atom_id res chain seq x y z
N MET A 1 -20.16 -3.29 -20.80
CA MET A 1 -19.21 -4.42 -20.86
C MET A 1 -17.83 -3.91 -20.50
N TRP A 2 -17.14 -4.61 -19.61
CA TRP A 2 -15.79 -4.28 -19.16
C TRP A 2 -14.79 -5.31 -19.72
N ARG A 3 -13.51 -4.96 -19.74
CA ARG A 3 -12.45 -5.86 -20.20
C ARG A 3 -11.94 -6.73 -19.04
N LEU A 4 -11.69 -8.01 -19.30
CA LEU A 4 -11.02 -8.93 -18.38
C LEU A 4 -9.64 -9.32 -18.92
N LEU A 5 -8.62 -9.11 -18.11
CA LEU A 5 -7.26 -9.61 -18.35
C LEU A 5 -6.97 -10.71 -17.33
N ASP A 6 -6.94 -11.97 -17.75
CA ASP A 6 -6.43 -13.08 -16.92
C ASP A 6 -5.00 -13.36 -17.34
N LEU A 7 -4.04 -12.88 -16.54
CA LEU A 7 -2.60 -12.94 -16.86
C LEU A 7 -1.89 -14.13 -16.22
N GLY A 8 -2.58 -14.91 -15.39
CA GLY A 8 -1.97 -16.03 -14.69
C GLY A 8 -0.84 -15.62 -13.74
N ALA A 9 0.24 -16.40 -13.72
CA ALA A 9 1.40 -16.17 -12.87
C ALA A 9 2.28 -15.06 -13.47
N ILE A 10 2.66 -14.07 -12.67
CA ILE A 10 3.54 -12.97 -13.08
C ILE A 10 4.53 -12.60 -11.95
N ASN A 11 5.69 -12.04 -12.31
CA ASN A 11 6.66 -11.57 -11.32
C ASN A 11 6.17 -10.32 -10.56
N GLY A 12 6.73 -10.09 -9.37
CA GLY A 12 6.32 -9.00 -8.47
C GLY A 12 6.50 -7.60 -9.05
N TYR A 13 7.54 -7.35 -9.86
CA TYR A 13 7.71 -6.05 -10.53
C TYR A 13 6.61 -5.83 -11.56
N THR A 14 6.27 -6.83 -12.37
CA THR A 14 5.17 -6.72 -13.33
C THR A 14 3.85 -6.48 -12.60
N MET A 15 3.54 -7.28 -11.58
CA MET A 15 2.31 -7.19 -10.81
C MET A 15 2.07 -5.81 -10.19
N THR A 16 3.07 -5.27 -9.49
CA THR A 16 2.97 -3.99 -8.78
C THR A 16 2.93 -2.75 -9.68
N ASN A 17 3.17 -2.93 -10.99
CA ASN A 17 3.15 -1.86 -11.99
C ASN A 17 2.01 -1.99 -13.00
N LEU A 18 1.37 -3.17 -13.06
CA LEU A 18 0.35 -3.52 -14.02
C LEU A 18 -0.89 -2.62 -13.91
N TYR A 19 -1.38 -2.42 -12.69
CA TYR A 19 -2.58 -1.61 -12.46
C TYR A 19 -2.37 -0.14 -12.85
N GLU A 20 -1.15 0.38 -12.77
CA GLU A 20 -0.82 1.74 -13.15
C GLU A 20 -0.71 1.87 -14.67
N ALA A 21 -0.05 0.91 -15.32
CA ALA A 21 0.05 0.89 -16.78
C ALA A 21 -1.33 0.81 -17.46
N VAL A 22 -2.22 -0.05 -16.97
CA VAL A 22 -3.62 -0.13 -17.44
C VAL A 22 -4.43 1.08 -16.96
N GLY A 23 -4.15 1.58 -15.75
CA GLY A 23 -4.77 2.78 -15.18
C GLY A 23 -4.65 4.01 -16.07
N HIS A 24 -3.48 4.26 -16.67
CA HIS A 24 -3.30 5.35 -17.63
C HIS A 24 -4.18 5.18 -18.89
N ALA A 25 -4.23 3.98 -19.47
CA ALA A 25 -5.05 3.74 -20.66
C ALA A 25 -6.56 3.86 -20.36
N VAL A 26 -7.00 3.39 -19.19
CA VAL A 26 -8.39 3.56 -18.73
C VAL A 26 -8.69 5.02 -18.45
N SER A 27 -7.76 5.77 -17.83
CA SER A 27 -7.88 7.21 -17.54
C SER A 27 -8.16 8.03 -18.80
N GLU A 28 -7.44 7.73 -19.89
CA GLU A 28 -7.59 8.42 -21.17
C GLU A 28 -8.77 7.91 -22.01
N GLY A 29 -9.38 6.79 -21.63
CA GLY A 29 -10.51 6.19 -22.35
C GLY A 29 -10.10 5.40 -23.59
N ASP A 30 -8.81 5.09 -23.74
CA ASP A 30 -8.27 4.27 -24.83
C ASP A 30 -8.71 2.80 -24.74
N VAL A 31 -9.03 2.35 -23.52
CA VAL A 31 -9.53 1.01 -23.22
C VAL A 31 -10.72 1.08 -22.26
N PRO A 32 -11.64 0.09 -22.27
CA PRO A 32 -12.72 0.02 -21.29
C PRO A 32 -12.21 -0.12 -19.85
N ASN A 33 -13.08 0.16 -18.88
CA ASN A 33 -12.86 -0.28 -17.50
C ASN A 33 -12.44 -1.74 -17.48
N THR A 34 -11.44 -2.06 -16.67
CA THR A 34 -10.72 -3.33 -16.76
C THR A 34 -10.67 -4.01 -15.40
N VAL A 35 -10.97 -5.30 -15.38
CA VAL A 35 -10.64 -6.21 -14.29
C VAL A 35 -9.44 -7.03 -14.71
N ILE A 36 -8.46 -7.15 -13.82
CA ILE A 36 -7.28 -7.98 -14.03
C ILE A 36 -7.30 -9.07 -12.98
N LEU A 37 -7.00 -10.32 -13.37
CA LEU A 37 -6.73 -11.43 -12.48
C LEU A 37 -5.30 -11.91 -12.71
N ASN A 38 -4.55 -12.09 -11.63
CA ASN A 38 -3.17 -12.58 -11.67
C ASN A 38 -2.83 -13.29 -10.35
N HIS A 39 -1.61 -13.80 -10.25
CA HIS A 39 -1.00 -14.18 -8.97
C HIS A 39 0.53 -14.06 -9.07
N PRO A 40 1.24 -13.92 -7.95
CA PRO A 40 2.69 -13.94 -7.94
C PRO A 40 3.23 -15.29 -8.40
N GLU A 41 4.20 -15.29 -9.31
CA GLU A 41 4.91 -16.51 -9.74
C GLU A 41 5.85 -17.07 -8.68
N SER A 42 6.37 -16.19 -7.81
CA SER A 42 7.29 -16.50 -6.73
C SER A 42 7.11 -15.50 -5.58
N PRO A 43 7.50 -15.85 -4.34
CA PRO A 43 7.42 -14.91 -3.23
C PRO A 43 8.26 -13.65 -3.44
N PHE A 44 7.74 -12.50 -3.03
CA PHE A 44 8.49 -11.24 -3.04
C PHE A 44 8.01 -10.28 -1.94
N VAL A 45 8.91 -9.44 -1.46
CA VAL A 45 8.59 -8.41 -0.47
C VAL A 45 7.97 -7.22 -1.19
N ASN A 46 6.77 -6.84 -0.78
CA ASN A 46 6.02 -5.70 -1.32
C ASN A 46 5.86 -4.62 -0.25
N ILE A 47 6.73 -3.63 -0.27
CA ILE A 47 6.72 -2.50 0.68
C ILE A 47 5.80 -1.37 0.20
N GLY A 48 5.05 -0.78 1.13
CA GLY A 48 4.20 0.38 0.83
C GLY A 48 5.01 1.61 0.45
N TYR A 49 4.40 2.50 -0.35
CA TYR A 49 5.13 3.63 -0.94
C TYR A 49 5.88 4.51 0.07
N HIS A 50 5.28 4.81 1.22
CA HIS A 50 5.82 5.71 2.25
C HIS A 50 6.63 5.02 3.35
N GLN A 51 6.80 3.70 3.29
CA GLN A 51 7.52 2.94 4.31
C GLN A 51 9.04 2.95 4.06
N LEU A 52 9.84 2.76 5.11
CA LEU A 52 11.30 2.67 5.00
C LEU A 52 11.71 1.21 4.93
N MET A 53 12.41 0.80 3.87
CA MET A 53 12.84 -0.59 3.69
C MET A 53 13.59 -1.11 4.93
N ASP A 54 14.55 -0.33 5.43
CA ASP A 54 15.41 -0.76 6.52
C ASP A 54 14.68 -0.82 7.87
N LYS A 55 13.55 -0.12 8.03
CA LYS A 55 12.76 -0.16 9.28
C LYS A 55 11.70 -1.25 9.25
N GLU A 56 11.28 -1.69 8.08
CA GLU A 56 10.14 -2.60 7.94
C GLU A 56 10.56 -4.03 7.54
N VAL A 57 11.69 -4.18 6.83
CA VAL A 57 12.09 -5.45 6.20
C VAL A 57 13.44 -5.95 6.71
N HIS A 58 13.52 -7.24 7.01
CA HIS A 58 14.78 -7.93 7.20
C HIS A 58 15.42 -8.23 5.84
N VAL A 59 16.07 -7.20 5.26
CA VAL A 59 16.56 -7.18 3.87
C VAL A 59 17.52 -8.34 3.57
N ASP A 60 18.43 -8.65 4.49
CA ASP A 60 19.41 -9.71 4.29
C ASP A 60 18.74 -11.08 4.17
N TYR A 61 17.82 -11.41 5.09
CA TYR A 61 17.03 -12.63 5.00
C TYR A 61 16.22 -12.72 3.71
N ALA A 62 15.56 -11.62 3.30
CA ALA A 62 14.80 -11.61 2.05
C ALA A 62 15.69 -11.92 0.84
N LYS A 63 16.90 -11.35 0.79
CA LYS A 63 17.90 -11.64 -0.26
C LYS A 63 18.40 -13.09 -0.20
N GLU A 64 18.66 -13.63 0.99
CA GLU A 64 19.09 -15.02 1.19
C GLU A 64 18.02 -16.03 0.72
N GLN A 65 16.74 -15.72 0.91
CA GLN A 65 15.63 -16.52 0.40
C GLN A 65 15.34 -16.32 -1.10
N GLY A 66 16.05 -15.39 -1.76
CA GLY A 66 15.85 -15.06 -3.17
C GLY A 66 14.59 -14.22 -3.45
N PHE A 67 14.02 -13.57 -2.43
CA PHE A 67 12.84 -12.72 -2.59
C PHE A 67 13.24 -11.37 -3.20
N SER A 68 12.52 -10.97 -4.24
CA SER A 68 12.68 -9.62 -4.79
C SER A 68 12.15 -8.58 -3.80
N LEU A 69 12.80 -7.41 -3.76
CA LEU A 69 12.33 -6.26 -2.98
C LEU A 69 11.64 -5.28 -3.92
N VAL A 70 10.35 -5.03 -3.67
CA VAL A 70 9.49 -4.23 -4.55
C VAL A 70 8.79 -3.16 -3.75
N ARG A 71 8.90 -1.90 -4.19
CA ARG A 71 8.11 -0.78 -3.66
C ARG A 71 6.95 -0.47 -4.59
N ARG A 72 5.72 -0.64 -4.11
CA ARG A 72 4.51 -0.31 -4.88
C ARG A 72 4.14 1.17 -4.72
N THR A 73 3.30 1.68 -5.62
CA THR A 73 2.80 3.08 -5.56
C THR A 73 1.62 3.26 -4.61
N ILE A 74 0.97 2.17 -4.21
CA ILE A 74 -0.08 2.18 -3.20
C ILE A 74 0.56 2.24 -1.79
N GLY A 75 -0.06 2.99 -0.87
CA GLY A 75 0.32 2.98 0.55
C GLY A 75 0.01 1.64 1.24
N GLY A 76 -0.10 1.67 2.57
CA GLY A 76 -0.31 0.46 3.37
C GLY A 76 0.98 -0.19 3.85
N GLY A 77 0.84 -1.24 4.68
CA GLY A 77 1.97 -1.93 5.29
C GLY A 77 2.72 -2.84 4.33
N THR A 78 3.85 -3.35 4.81
CA THR A 78 4.65 -4.32 4.06
C THR A 78 3.95 -5.68 4.09
N ILE A 79 3.92 -6.34 2.94
CA ILE A 79 3.35 -7.67 2.78
C ILE A 79 4.36 -8.56 2.05
N LEU A 80 4.26 -9.85 2.28
CA LEU A 80 4.95 -10.87 1.50
C LEU A 80 3.92 -11.49 0.58
N ASP A 81 3.99 -11.10 -0.69
CA ASP A 81 3.12 -11.65 -1.72
C ASP A 81 3.73 -12.95 -2.23
N GLY A 82 2.89 -13.91 -2.65
CA GLY A 82 3.39 -15.17 -3.19
C GLY A 82 2.34 -16.04 -3.91
N PRO A 83 2.75 -17.21 -4.40
CA PRO A 83 1.86 -18.11 -5.16
C PRO A 83 0.63 -18.62 -4.39
N TRP A 84 0.54 -18.34 -3.08
CA TRP A 84 -0.60 -18.61 -2.21
C TRP A 84 -1.73 -17.57 -2.34
N GLU A 85 -1.63 -16.60 -3.25
CA GLU A 85 -2.60 -15.50 -3.38
C GLU A 85 -3.30 -15.56 -4.73
N GLN A 86 -4.58 -15.22 -4.80
CA GLN A 86 -5.29 -14.90 -6.05
C GLN A 86 -5.59 -13.42 -6.08
N ASP A 87 -4.88 -12.67 -6.92
CA ASP A 87 -5.00 -11.22 -6.97
C ASP A 87 -6.03 -10.77 -7.98
N TYR A 88 -6.54 -9.57 -7.74
CA TYR A 88 -7.36 -8.84 -8.67
C TYR A 88 -7.08 -7.34 -8.63
N PHE A 89 -7.15 -6.71 -9.80
CA PHE A 89 -7.22 -5.26 -9.94
C PHE A 89 -8.53 -4.86 -10.59
N VAL A 90 -9.17 -3.82 -10.07
CA VAL A 90 -10.38 -3.23 -10.65
C VAL A 90 -10.11 -1.78 -11.01
N ILE A 91 -10.12 -1.47 -12.30
CA ILE A 91 -9.66 -0.20 -12.84
C ILE A 91 -10.82 0.48 -13.56
N VAL A 92 -11.26 1.62 -13.04
CA VAL A 92 -12.51 2.27 -13.44
C VAL A 92 -12.23 3.73 -13.72
N ASN A 93 -12.62 4.21 -14.90
CA ASN A 93 -12.57 5.63 -15.21
C ASN A 93 -13.59 6.38 -14.33
N ARG A 94 -13.19 7.48 -13.68
CA ARG A 94 -14.05 8.30 -12.80
C ARG A 94 -15.22 8.97 -13.52
N THR A 95 -15.17 9.04 -14.85
CA THR A 95 -16.28 9.50 -15.68
C THR A 95 -17.29 8.40 -15.99
N SER A 96 -16.99 7.13 -15.68
CA SER A 96 -17.89 6.00 -15.88
C SER A 96 -19.09 6.07 -14.92
N PRO A 97 -20.31 5.78 -15.38
CA PRO A 97 -21.50 5.80 -14.51
C PRO A 97 -21.44 4.76 -13.37
N GLU A 98 -20.67 3.69 -13.55
CA GLU A 98 -20.43 2.65 -12.54
C GLU A 98 -19.35 3.03 -11.52
N CYS A 99 -18.64 4.15 -11.69
CA CYS A 99 -17.61 4.58 -10.73
C CYS A 99 -18.24 5.29 -9.53
N PRO A 100 -18.07 4.77 -8.30
CA PRO A 100 -18.46 5.48 -7.10
C PRO A 100 -17.74 6.84 -6.95
N LYS A 101 -18.37 7.75 -6.20
CA LYS A 101 -17.90 9.14 -6.04
C LYS A 101 -16.83 9.28 -4.96
N SER A 102 -16.75 8.33 -4.04
CA SER A 102 -15.80 8.33 -2.93
C SER A 102 -15.04 7.01 -2.82
N ILE A 103 -13.83 7.06 -2.23
CA ILE A 103 -13.01 5.86 -2.01
C ILE A 103 -13.70 4.82 -1.09
N PRO A 104 -14.38 5.20 0.01
CA PRO A 104 -15.13 4.22 0.81
C PRO A 104 -16.23 3.50 0.01
N GLU A 105 -16.98 4.22 -0.84
CA GLU A 105 -17.98 3.59 -1.71
C GLU A 105 -17.33 2.74 -2.81
N PHE A 106 -16.14 3.12 -3.27
CA PHE A 106 -15.34 2.35 -4.22
C PHE A 106 -14.99 0.97 -3.65
N TYR A 107 -14.47 0.90 -2.42
CA TYR A 107 -14.27 -0.36 -1.69
C TYR A 107 -15.58 -1.14 -1.52
N ALA A 108 -16.63 -0.48 -1.00
CA ALA A 108 -17.92 -1.13 -0.73
C ALA A 108 -18.58 -1.70 -1.98
N THR A 109 -18.28 -1.16 -3.16
CA THR A 109 -18.79 -1.63 -4.45
C THR A 109 -17.95 -2.78 -5.00
N PHE A 110 -16.65 -2.56 -5.15
CA PHE A 110 -15.78 -3.48 -5.90
C PHE A 110 -15.19 -4.62 -5.06
N MET A 111 -15.40 -4.64 -3.74
CA MET A 111 -15.15 -5.81 -2.90
C MET A 111 -16.33 -6.81 -2.89
N LYS A 112 -17.48 -6.49 -3.50
CA LYS A 112 -18.62 -7.43 -3.56
C LYS A 112 -18.32 -8.68 -4.41
N PRO A 113 -17.71 -8.60 -5.61
CA PRO A 113 -17.36 -9.79 -6.38
C PRO A 113 -16.45 -10.82 -5.65
N PRO A 114 -15.36 -10.43 -4.98
CA PRO A 114 -14.56 -11.39 -4.21
C PRO A 114 -15.31 -11.95 -2.98
N VAL A 115 -16.14 -11.15 -2.31
CA VAL A 115 -17.04 -11.65 -1.25
C VAL A 115 -18.02 -12.68 -1.79
N TYR A 116 -18.60 -12.43 -2.96
CA TYR A 116 -19.47 -13.39 -3.65
C TYR A 116 -18.74 -14.70 -3.91
N ALA A 117 -17.50 -14.65 -4.39
CA ALA A 117 -16.70 -15.83 -4.66
C ALA A 117 -16.49 -16.68 -3.40
N LEU A 118 -16.10 -16.06 -2.29
CA LEU A 118 -15.94 -16.75 -1.01
C LEU A 118 -17.26 -17.37 -0.51
N LYS A 119 -18.38 -16.67 -0.64
CA LYS A 119 -19.71 -17.21 -0.28
C LYS A 119 -20.10 -18.42 -1.14
N LYS A 120 -19.73 -18.43 -2.41
CA LYS A 120 -19.96 -19.58 -3.30
C LYS A 120 -19.07 -20.79 -2.97
N LEU A 121 -17.97 -20.58 -2.27
CA LEU A 121 -17.16 -21.63 -1.66
C LEU A 121 -17.69 -22.09 -0.29
N GLY A 122 -18.83 -21.55 0.17
CA GLY A 122 -19.45 -21.89 1.45
C GLY A 122 -18.94 -21.10 2.65
N LEU A 123 -18.16 -20.03 2.43
CA LEU A 123 -17.56 -19.22 3.48
C LEU A 123 -18.43 -18.00 3.81
N ASP A 124 -18.70 -17.71 5.10
CA ASP A 124 -19.46 -16.52 5.52
C ASP A 124 -18.61 -15.24 5.45
N ALA A 125 -18.30 -14.82 4.21
CA ALA A 125 -17.44 -13.68 3.96
C ALA A 125 -18.16 -12.33 4.16
N LYS A 126 -17.51 -11.40 4.87
CA LYS A 126 -18.01 -10.05 5.17
C LYS A 126 -16.92 -9.00 4.98
N ILE A 127 -17.30 -7.86 4.44
CA ILE A 127 -16.42 -6.69 4.35
C ILE A 127 -16.27 -6.10 5.76
N ARG A 128 -15.03 -5.98 6.25
CA ARG A 128 -14.70 -5.10 7.35
C ARG A 128 -14.11 -3.82 6.78
N GLN A 129 -14.81 -2.72 7.01
CA GLN A 129 -14.38 -1.42 6.52
C GLN A 129 -13.00 -1.01 7.09
N PRO A 130 -12.21 -0.25 6.30
CA PRO A 130 -12.54 0.17 4.94
C PRO A 130 -12.24 -0.90 3.87
N ASN A 131 -11.33 -1.84 4.11
CA ASN A 131 -10.61 -2.52 3.03
C ASN A 131 -10.25 -4.00 3.27
N ASP A 132 -10.78 -4.67 4.30
CA ASP A 132 -10.52 -6.09 4.54
C ASP A 132 -11.76 -6.95 4.29
N ILE A 133 -11.57 -8.20 3.86
CA ILE A 133 -12.63 -9.22 3.87
C ILE A 133 -12.31 -10.24 4.96
N LEU A 134 -13.32 -10.57 5.76
CA LEU A 134 -13.21 -11.54 6.85
C LEU A 134 -14.07 -12.77 6.59
N VAL A 135 -13.60 -13.91 7.07
CA VAL A 135 -14.36 -15.15 7.27
C VAL A 135 -14.16 -15.56 8.73
N ASP A 136 -15.26 -15.81 9.44
CA ASP A 136 -15.24 -16.16 10.87
C ASP A 136 -14.40 -15.21 11.76
N GLY A 137 -14.45 -13.92 11.42
CA GLY A 137 -13.71 -12.86 12.14
C GLY A 137 -12.23 -12.76 11.79
N LYS A 138 -11.69 -13.66 10.96
CA LYS A 138 -10.29 -13.65 10.48
C LYS A 138 -10.17 -13.07 9.09
N LYS A 139 -9.09 -12.33 8.83
CA LYS A 139 -8.79 -11.71 7.53
C LYS A 139 -8.39 -12.74 6.48
N ILE A 140 -9.08 -12.73 5.33
CA ILE A 140 -8.79 -13.59 4.17
C ILE A 140 -8.39 -12.80 2.92
N SER A 141 -8.53 -11.47 2.96
CA SER A 141 -8.20 -10.54 1.87
C SER A 141 -7.88 -9.17 2.43
N GLY A 142 -6.82 -8.55 1.90
CA GLY A 142 -6.50 -7.14 2.08
C GLY A 142 -6.69 -6.37 0.78
N ASN A 143 -7.24 -5.16 0.87
CA ASN A 143 -7.45 -4.33 -0.30
C ASN A 143 -6.80 -2.96 -0.14
N GLY A 144 -6.42 -2.34 -1.24
CA GLY A 144 -5.91 -0.98 -1.33
C GLY A 144 -6.51 -0.26 -2.53
N ALA A 145 -6.53 1.06 -2.49
CA ALA A 145 -7.03 1.87 -3.59
C ALA A 145 -6.13 3.06 -3.86
N ILE A 146 -6.05 3.46 -5.12
CA ILE A 146 -5.27 4.59 -5.61
C ILE A 146 -5.96 5.23 -6.81
N SER A 147 -5.75 6.52 -7.04
CA SER A 147 -6.16 7.16 -8.29
C SER A 147 -4.96 7.36 -9.21
N ILE A 148 -5.08 6.85 -10.43
CA ILE A 148 -4.17 7.10 -11.55
C ILE A 148 -4.86 8.09 -12.47
N GLU A 149 -4.51 9.37 -12.34
CA GLU A 149 -5.15 10.46 -13.08
C GLU A 149 -6.69 10.41 -12.98
N LYS A 150 -7.40 10.10 -14.07
CA LYS A 150 -8.87 10.00 -14.12
C LYS A 150 -9.39 8.59 -13.83
N ALA A 151 -8.55 7.61 -13.55
CA ALA A 151 -8.95 6.26 -13.17
C ALA A 151 -8.77 6.00 -11.66
N ASN A 152 -9.71 5.29 -11.06
CA ASN A 152 -9.58 4.69 -9.74
C ASN A 152 -9.20 3.22 -9.88
N VAL A 153 -8.31 2.75 -9.03
CA VAL A 153 -7.82 1.37 -8.98
C VAL A 153 -8.14 0.79 -7.61
N LEU A 154 -8.74 -0.40 -7.58
CA LEU A 154 -8.75 -1.28 -6.41
C LEU A 154 -7.70 -2.37 -6.67
N ALA A 155 -6.85 -2.63 -5.70
CA ALA A 155 -5.96 -3.78 -5.64
C ALA A 155 -6.39 -4.65 -4.46
N GLY A 156 -6.52 -5.95 -4.67
CA GLY A 156 -6.80 -6.87 -3.58
C GLY A 156 -6.43 -8.31 -3.94
N ASP A 157 -6.42 -9.14 -2.92
CA ASP A 157 -6.08 -10.56 -3.00
C ASP A 157 -7.19 -11.42 -2.40
N LEU A 158 -7.17 -12.71 -2.70
CA LEU A 158 -7.79 -13.76 -1.88
C LEU A 158 -6.69 -14.74 -1.48
N LEU A 159 -6.48 -14.91 -0.18
CA LEU A 159 -5.49 -15.85 0.35
C LEU A 159 -5.96 -17.28 0.10
N MET A 160 -5.34 -17.97 -0.85
CA MET A 160 -5.51 -19.41 -1.08
C MET A 160 -4.84 -20.21 0.04
N ASP A 161 -3.66 -19.74 0.46
CA ASP A 161 -2.93 -20.18 1.66
C ASP A 161 -2.32 -18.96 2.39
N ALA A 162 -1.79 -19.14 3.60
CA ALA A 162 -1.22 -18.05 4.40
C ALA A 162 0.03 -18.53 5.19
N PRO A 163 1.24 -18.46 4.59
CA PRO A 163 2.48 -18.86 5.27
C PRO A 163 2.93 -17.80 6.29
N THR A 164 2.21 -17.66 7.40
CA THR A 164 2.42 -16.60 8.42
C THR A 164 3.83 -16.62 9.03
N HIS A 165 4.44 -17.80 9.17
CA HIS A 165 5.84 -17.91 9.60
C HIS A 165 6.80 -17.26 8.60
N LEU A 166 6.57 -17.43 7.29
CA LEU A 166 7.43 -16.78 6.30
C LEU A 166 7.19 -15.27 6.27
N MET A 167 5.95 -14.84 6.47
CA MET A 167 5.57 -13.43 6.60
C MET A 167 6.17 -12.77 7.85
N SER A 168 6.38 -13.48 8.95
CA SER A 168 7.03 -12.92 10.14
C SER A 168 8.54 -12.78 9.97
N GLU A 169 9.19 -13.68 9.22
CA GLU A 169 10.65 -13.66 9.02
C GLU A 169 11.14 -12.46 8.20
N ILE A 170 10.33 -11.99 7.26
CA ILE A 170 10.68 -10.83 6.43
C ILE A 170 10.53 -9.50 7.17
N ILE A 171 9.84 -9.46 8.32
CA ILE A 171 9.65 -8.22 9.08
C ILE A 171 10.91 -7.92 9.89
N ASN A 172 11.35 -6.66 9.84
CA ASN A 172 12.43 -6.20 10.72
C ASN A 172 11.94 -6.12 12.17
N ALA A 173 12.27 -7.14 12.96
CA ALA A 173 11.85 -7.29 14.35
C ALA A 173 13.05 -7.27 15.30
N PRO A 174 12.88 -6.80 16.55
CA PRO A 174 13.99 -6.63 17.49
C PRO A 174 14.58 -7.94 18.03
N SER A 175 13.89 -9.08 17.86
CA SER A 175 14.37 -10.40 18.29
C SER A 175 13.57 -11.54 17.64
N GLU A 176 14.16 -12.73 17.58
CA GLU A 176 13.47 -13.97 17.13
C GLU A 176 12.21 -14.27 17.94
N LYS A 177 12.26 -14.13 19.27
CA LYS A 177 11.08 -14.29 20.14
C LYS A 177 9.95 -13.31 19.79
N PHE A 178 10.27 -12.14 19.24
CA PHE A 178 9.25 -11.20 18.76
C PHE A 178 8.64 -11.68 17.45
N LYS A 179 9.43 -12.25 16.53
CA LYS A 179 8.94 -12.86 15.30
C LYS A 179 8.01 -14.03 15.56
N ASP A 180 8.34 -14.93 16.49
CA ASP A 180 7.46 -16.04 16.87
C ASP A 180 6.08 -15.54 17.30
N LYS A 181 6.06 -14.52 18.17
CA LYS A 181 4.81 -13.89 18.62
C LYS A 181 4.06 -13.17 17.50
N LEU A 182 4.78 -12.57 16.54
CA LEU A 182 4.17 -12.00 15.35
C LEU A 182 3.51 -13.09 14.51
N ALA A 183 4.20 -14.21 14.28
CA ALA A 183 3.66 -15.35 13.52
C ALA A 183 2.39 -15.90 14.18
N GLU A 184 2.41 -16.11 15.51
CA GLU A 184 1.24 -16.52 16.28
C GLU A 184 0.09 -15.52 16.13
N SER A 185 0.36 -14.22 16.35
CA SER A 185 -0.64 -13.16 16.20
C SER A 185 -1.19 -13.07 14.77
N MET A 186 -0.36 -13.33 13.76
CA MET A 186 -0.80 -13.39 12.37
C MET A 186 -1.68 -14.60 12.12
N SER A 187 -1.36 -15.78 12.63
CA SER A 187 -2.18 -16.99 12.49
C SER A 187 -3.53 -16.89 13.22
N ASP A 188 -3.58 -16.12 14.31
CA ASP A 188 -4.83 -15.80 14.99
C ASP A 188 -5.69 -14.85 14.15
N TRP A 189 -5.08 -13.94 13.41
CA TRP A 189 -5.77 -12.89 12.67
C TRP A 189 -6.09 -13.22 11.22
N ILE A 190 -5.19 -13.91 10.52
CA ILE A 190 -5.23 -14.20 9.10
C ILE A 190 -5.74 -15.62 8.91
N THR A 191 -6.49 -15.82 7.83
CA THR A 191 -6.92 -17.13 7.38
C THR A 191 -6.82 -17.22 5.86
N SER A 192 -7.03 -18.41 5.33
CA SER A 192 -6.97 -18.69 3.91
C SER A 192 -8.15 -19.56 3.50
N ILE A 193 -8.42 -19.64 2.20
CA ILE A 193 -9.45 -20.52 1.67
C ILE A 193 -9.16 -21.96 2.13
N ARG A 194 -7.92 -22.43 2.00
CA ARG A 194 -7.50 -23.76 2.45
C ARG A 194 -7.75 -24.00 3.93
N ALA A 195 -7.43 -23.03 4.79
CA ALA A 195 -7.64 -23.17 6.24
C ALA A 195 -9.13 -23.25 6.62
N GLN A 196 -9.99 -22.56 5.86
CA GLN A 196 -11.43 -22.51 6.10
C GLN A 196 -12.19 -23.70 5.51
N THR A 197 -11.78 -24.19 4.34
CA THR A 197 -12.42 -25.35 3.69
C THR A 197 -11.85 -26.69 4.15
N GLY A 198 -10.61 -26.70 4.66
CA GLY A 198 -9.88 -27.92 5.03
C GLY A 198 -9.21 -28.64 3.86
N GLU A 199 -9.32 -28.12 2.63
CA GLU A 199 -8.75 -28.72 1.42
C GLU A 199 -8.26 -27.68 0.42
N GLU A 200 -7.42 -28.09 -0.52
CA GLU A 200 -6.94 -27.21 -1.59
C GLU A 200 -8.08 -26.85 -2.55
N THR A 201 -8.28 -25.55 -2.77
CA THR A 201 -9.27 -25.05 -3.73
C THR A 201 -8.61 -24.73 -5.07
N SER A 202 -9.28 -25.08 -6.16
CA SER A 202 -8.82 -24.73 -7.51
C SER A 202 -8.82 -23.21 -7.72
N ARG A 203 -7.65 -22.66 -8.08
CA ARG A 203 -7.51 -21.25 -8.46
C ARG A 203 -8.42 -20.85 -9.63
N ASP A 204 -8.59 -21.72 -10.61
CA ASP A 204 -9.48 -21.46 -11.75
C ASP A 204 -10.95 -21.37 -11.31
N LEU A 205 -11.35 -22.15 -10.30
CA LEU A 205 -12.67 -22.00 -9.69
C LEU A 205 -12.81 -20.64 -9.02
N VAL A 206 -11.82 -20.20 -8.23
CA VAL A 206 -11.83 -18.88 -7.57
C VAL A 206 -11.93 -17.75 -8.61
N LYS A 207 -11.10 -17.76 -9.65
CA LYS A 207 -11.16 -16.78 -10.74
C LYS A 207 -12.54 -16.74 -11.41
N LYS A 208 -13.09 -17.92 -11.74
CA LYS A 208 -14.43 -18.04 -12.34
C LYS A 208 -15.50 -17.42 -11.44
N LEU A 209 -15.44 -17.67 -10.13
CA LEU A 209 -16.41 -17.15 -9.17
C LEU A 209 -16.27 -15.63 -8.95
N ILE A 210 -15.06 -15.07 -9.03
CA ILE A 210 -14.85 -13.60 -9.03
C ILE A 210 -15.54 -12.99 -10.26
N VAL A 211 -15.30 -13.56 -11.45
CA VAL A 211 -15.93 -13.10 -12.71
C VAL A 211 -17.45 -13.20 -12.65
N GLU A 212 -17.98 -14.31 -12.13
CA GLU A 212 -19.42 -14.48 -11.87
C GLU A 212 -19.95 -13.41 -10.90
N GLY A 213 -19.18 -13.09 -9.85
CA GLY A 213 -19.49 -12.05 -8.88
C GLY A 213 -19.67 -10.67 -9.50
N PHE A 214 -18.88 -10.30 -10.51
CA PHE A 214 -19.08 -9.03 -11.24
C PHE A 214 -20.44 -8.99 -11.94
N LYS A 215 -20.86 -10.09 -12.56
CA LYS A 215 -22.17 -10.18 -13.20
C LYS A 215 -23.30 -10.16 -12.17
N MET A 216 -23.18 -10.94 -11.10
CA MET A 216 -24.27 -11.16 -10.16
C MET A 216 -24.46 -10.01 -9.17
N GLU A 217 -23.38 -9.41 -8.68
CA GLU A 217 -23.45 -8.32 -7.69
C GLU A 217 -23.56 -6.94 -8.33
N LEU A 218 -22.98 -6.76 -9.52
CA LEU A 218 -22.82 -5.44 -10.15
C LEU A 218 -23.51 -5.34 -11.53
N GLY A 219 -24.01 -6.43 -12.11
CA GLY A 219 -24.56 -6.43 -13.46
C GLY A 219 -23.51 -6.17 -14.54
N ILE A 220 -22.22 -6.31 -14.22
CA ILE A 220 -21.10 -6.02 -15.11
C ILE A 220 -20.70 -7.31 -15.81
N GLU A 221 -20.87 -7.35 -17.14
CA GLU A 221 -20.31 -8.42 -17.96
C GLU A 221 -18.85 -8.11 -18.33
N LEU A 222 -17.99 -9.11 -18.07
CA LEU A 222 -16.57 -9.08 -18.34
C LEU A 222 -16.26 -9.84 -19.64
N THR A 223 -15.60 -9.16 -20.58
CA THR A 223 -15.18 -9.74 -21.86
C THR A 223 -13.67 -9.95 -21.85
N PRO A 224 -13.17 -11.17 -22.15
CA PRO A 224 -11.73 -11.42 -22.25
C PRO A 224 -11.03 -10.48 -23.23
N GLY A 225 -9.84 -10.02 -22.85
CA GLY A 225 -8.98 -9.19 -23.68
C GLY A 225 -7.51 -9.47 -23.43
N VAL A 226 -6.65 -8.67 -24.06
CA VAL A 226 -5.19 -8.71 -23.89
C VAL A 226 -4.68 -7.31 -23.57
N LEU A 227 -3.48 -7.22 -23.01
CA LEU A 227 -2.77 -5.95 -22.89
C LEU A 227 -2.55 -5.36 -24.28
N THR A 228 -2.84 -4.08 -24.43
CA THR A 228 -2.52 -3.34 -25.64
C THR A 228 -1.02 -3.08 -25.72
N ARG A 229 -0.54 -2.71 -26.91
CA ARG A 229 0.86 -2.33 -27.11
C ARG A 229 1.26 -1.11 -26.27
N ALA A 230 0.34 -0.14 -26.10
CA ALA A 230 0.57 1.05 -25.29
C ALA A 230 0.73 0.69 -23.80
N GLU A 231 -0.18 -0.14 -23.28
CA GLU A 231 -0.11 -0.63 -21.89
C GLU A 231 1.17 -1.43 -21.65
N THR A 232 1.53 -2.32 -22.58
CA THR A 232 2.75 -3.14 -22.50
C THR A 232 3.99 -2.25 -22.44
N LYS A 233 4.09 -1.24 -23.32
CA LYS A 233 5.23 -0.30 -23.33
C LYS A 233 5.30 0.53 -22.04
N THR A 234 4.17 0.98 -21.52
CA THR A 234 4.12 1.70 -20.24
C THR A 234 4.55 0.80 -19.09
N LEU A 235 4.07 -0.44 -19.05
CA LEU A 235 4.43 -1.43 -18.05
C LEU A 235 5.93 -1.73 -18.05
N GLU A 236 6.51 -2.00 -19.23
CA GLU A 236 7.96 -2.23 -19.39
C GLU A 236 8.78 -1.04 -18.87
N ARG A 237 8.36 0.18 -19.20
CA ARG A 237 9.03 1.40 -18.70
C ARG A 237 8.95 1.51 -17.17
N LEU A 238 7.76 1.32 -16.59
CA LEU A 238 7.57 1.38 -15.13
C LEU A 238 8.40 0.31 -14.42
N VAL A 239 8.42 -0.92 -14.94
CA VAL A 239 9.24 -2.02 -14.39
C VAL A 239 10.72 -1.67 -14.45
N GLU A 240 11.22 -1.16 -15.58
CA GLU A 240 12.63 -0.79 -15.75
C GLU A 240 13.06 0.33 -14.79
N GLU A 241 12.18 1.31 -14.53
CA GLU A 241 12.43 2.39 -13.57
C GLU A 241 12.40 1.87 -12.12
N ARG A 242 11.45 1.00 -11.79
CA ARG A 242 11.12 0.64 -10.40
C ARG A 242 11.84 -0.59 -9.87
N LYS A 243 12.54 -1.33 -10.73
CA LYS A 243 13.49 -2.37 -10.30
C LYS A 243 14.83 -1.82 -9.81
N LYS A 244 15.06 -0.51 -9.98
CA LYS A 244 16.32 0.14 -9.58
C LYS A 244 16.32 0.43 -8.09
N GLU A 245 17.49 0.40 -7.46
CA GLU A 245 17.64 0.67 -6.03
C GLU A 245 17.17 2.08 -5.65
N GLU A 246 17.33 3.07 -6.54
CA GLU A 246 16.86 4.44 -6.31
C GLU A 246 15.35 4.52 -6.10
N TRP A 247 14.58 3.60 -6.70
CA TRP A 247 13.15 3.49 -6.44
C TRP A 247 12.88 2.67 -5.16
N ILE A 248 13.47 1.48 -5.08
CA ILE A 248 13.21 0.51 -4.00
C ILE A 248 13.54 1.14 -2.63
N PHE A 249 14.65 1.87 -2.53
CA PHE A 249 15.14 2.53 -1.32
C PHE A 249 14.92 4.05 -1.35
N SER A 250 14.04 4.57 -2.22
CA SER A 250 13.80 6.02 -2.34
C SER A 250 13.54 6.70 -0.98
N LYS A 251 12.65 6.14 -0.16
CA LYS A 251 12.28 6.71 1.14
C LYS A 251 13.41 6.63 2.17
N ASP A 252 14.17 5.56 2.16
CA ASP A 252 15.36 5.38 2.99
C ASP A 252 16.42 6.44 2.62
N ASN A 253 16.67 6.62 1.32
CA ASN A 253 17.61 7.61 0.80
C ASN A 253 17.17 9.05 1.11
N ASP A 254 15.89 9.37 0.94
CA ASP A 254 15.32 10.68 1.25
C ASP A 254 15.52 11.01 2.75
N GLN A 255 15.23 10.05 3.64
CA GLN A 255 15.42 10.21 5.07
C GLN A 255 16.90 10.41 5.43
N LEU A 256 17.80 9.60 4.87
CA LEU A 256 19.25 9.70 5.10
C LEU A 256 19.82 11.04 4.61
N MET A 257 19.37 11.54 3.46
CA MET A 257 19.79 12.82 2.92
C MET A 257 19.40 13.98 3.85
N LYS A 258 18.16 13.96 4.36
CA LYS A 258 17.67 14.96 5.32
C LYS A 258 18.40 14.92 6.65
N ALA A 259 18.76 13.73 7.13
CA ALA A 259 19.60 13.59 8.32
C ALA A 259 21.03 14.13 8.10
N LYS A 260 21.60 13.93 6.89
CA LYS A 260 22.99 14.27 6.58
C LYS A 260 23.22 15.73 6.19
N GLN A 261 22.32 16.36 5.43
CA GLN A 261 22.45 17.78 5.02
C GLN A 261 22.67 18.69 6.23
N GLU A 262 22.03 18.39 7.36
CA GLU A 262 22.15 19.16 8.61
C GLU A 262 23.38 18.77 9.47
N SER A 263 24.02 17.62 9.19
CA SER A 263 25.24 17.16 9.89
C SER A 263 26.56 17.63 9.26
N THR A 264 26.54 18.03 7.98
CA THR A 264 27.74 18.42 7.21
C THR A 264 28.01 19.93 7.18
N GLY A 265 27.13 20.73 7.80
CA GLY A 265 27.40 22.14 8.09
C GLY A 265 28.44 22.28 9.21
N THR A 266 29.64 22.75 8.86
CA THR A 266 30.74 23.12 9.75
C THR A 266 30.25 23.67 11.11
N LYS A 267 30.50 22.88 12.19
CA LYS A 267 29.98 23.03 13.56
C LYS A 267 28.47 22.81 13.67
N VAL A 268 28.10 21.74 14.39
CA VAL A 268 26.84 21.67 15.16
C VAL A 268 26.66 23.03 15.83
N ARG A 269 25.80 23.88 15.30
CA ARG A 269 25.31 25.07 16.01
C ARG A 269 24.64 24.49 17.25
N GLY A 270 25.27 24.66 18.42
CA GLY A 270 24.75 24.12 19.67
C GLY A 270 23.29 24.52 19.83
N GLY A 271 22.39 23.53 19.83
CA GLY A 271 20.94 23.74 19.87
C GLY A 271 20.12 22.85 18.93
N LEU A 272 20.74 22.19 17.95
CA LEU A 272 20.02 21.24 17.09
C LEU A 272 19.88 19.85 17.74
N VAL A 273 18.68 19.31 17.69
CA VAL A 273 18.29 18.00 18.22
C VAL A 273 17.77 17.15 17.06
N VAL A 274 18.22 15.89 17.01
CA VAL A 274 17.66 14.88 16.10
C VAL A 274 16.84 13.90 16.92
N SER A 275 15.59 13.69 16.54
CA SER A 275 14.66 12.81 17.24
C SER A 275 13.85 11.96 16.27
N GLU A 276 13.41 10.79 16.74
CA GLU A 276 12.53 9.89 15.99
C GLU A 276 11.28 9.60 16.83
N SER A 277 10.10 9.62 16.22
CA SER A 277 8.87 9.17 16.86
C SER A 277 8.09 8.20 15.98
N ILE A 278 7.30 7.36 16.65
CA ILE A 278 6.30 6.51 16.00
C ILE A 278 4.94 6.82 16.64
N HIS A 279 3.98 7.23 15.84
CA HIS A 279 2.60 7.49 16.22
C HIS A 279 1.67 6.52 15.50
N LYS A 280 0.74 5.89 16.22
CA LYS A 280 -0.21 4.90 15.67
C LYS A 280 -1.65 5.37 15.88
N ALA A 281 -2.28 5.86 14.82
CA ALA A 281 -3.66 6.34 14.81
C ALA A 281 -4.44 5.67 13.67
N GLY A 282 -4.71 4.36 13.80
CA GLY A 282 -5.19 3.51 12.71
C GLY A 282 -4.08 3.09 11.75
N LYS A 283 -3.29 4.07 11.27
CA LYS A 283 -2.03 3.88 10.55
C LYS A 283 -0.84 4.43 11.34
N LEU A 284 0.33 3.91 11.01
CA LEU A 284 1.62 4.30 11.57
C LEU A 284 2.14 5.53 10.80
N ILE A 285 2.49 6.56 11.56
CA ILE A 285 3.26 7.72 11.11
C ILE A 285 4.58 7.69 11.89
N ARG A 286 5.68 7.78 11.15
CA ARG A 286 7.04 7.89 11.67
C ARG A 286 7.61 9.23 11.29
N ILE A 287 8.15 9.93 12.28
CA ILE A 287 8.79 11.22 12.10
C ILE A 287 10.27 11.07 12.43
N LEU A 288 11.13 11.48 11.52
CA LEU A 288 12.49 11.89 11.85
C LEU A 288 12.52 13.42 11.83
N LEU A 289 12.81 14.02 12.97
CA LEU A 289 12.80 15.46 13.16
C LEU A 289 14.21 15.97 13.44
N VAL A 290 14.61 17.01 12.73
CA VAL A 290 15.75 17.86 13.08
C VAL A 290 15.19 19.22 13.45
N SER A 291 15.42 19.66 14.69
CA SER A 291 14.85 20.91 15.20
C SER A 291 15.82 21.65 16.10
N ASN A 292 15.62 22.95 16.23
CA ASN A 292 16.15 23.73 17.35
C ASN A 292 15.11 23.73 18.52
N GLU A 293 15.34 24.48 19.59
CA GLU A 293 14.41 24.54 20.74
C GLU A 293 13.00 25.06 20.38
N GLU A 294 12.89 25.88 19.33
CA GLU A 294 11.68 26.61 18.95
C GLU A 294 10.98 26.03 17.71
N SER A 295 11.74 25.61 16.68
CA SER A 295 11.20 25.34 15.34
C SER A 295 11.85 24.15 14.61
N ILE A 296 11.15 23.69 13.56
CA ILE A 296 11.59 22.61 12.67
C ILE A 296 12.66 23.14 11.70
N GLU A 297 13.81 22.48 11.64
CA GLU A 297 14.85 22.74 10.62
C GLU A 297 14.71 21.78 9.44
N SER A 298 14.45 20.51 9.72
CA SER A 298 14.17 19.48 8.71
C SER A 298 13.28 18.39 9.28
N ILE A 299 12.47 17.78 8.42
CA ILE A 299 11.55 16.72 8.80
C ILE A 299 11.45 15.66 7.69
N SER A 300 11.44 14.40 8.09
CA SER A 300 11.06 13.26 7.25
C SER A 300 9.85 12.54 7.84
N ILE A 301 8.83 12.35 7.01
CA ILE A 301 7.57 11.70 7.34
C ILE A 301 7.48 10.41 6.52
N SER A 302 7.33 9.29 7.22
CA SER A 302 7.19 7.97 6.62
C SER A 302 6.12 7.17 7.36
N GLY A 303 5.69 6.03 6.82
CA GLY A 303 4.66 5.22 7.46
C GLY A 303 3.88 4.33 6.51
N ASP A 304 2.83 3.70 7.03
CA ASP A 304 1.96 2.76 6.29
C ASP A 304 0.60 3.37 5.89
N PHE A 305 0.49 4.71 5.94
CA PHE A 305 -0.68 5.46 5.48
C PHE A 305 -0.77 5.49 3.95
N PHE A 306 -1.95 5.87 3.44
CA PHE A 306 -2.19 6.06 2.01
C PHE A 306 -2.33 7.54 1.70
N THR A 307 -1.79 7.99 0.56
CA THR A 307 -1.96 9.37 0.11
C THR A 307 -2.43 9.46 -1.35
N GLN A 308 -3.12 10.55 -1.67
CA GLN A 308 -3.40 10.97 -3.03
C GLN A 308 -3.13 12.49 -3.17
N PRO A 309 -2.28 12.92 -4.13
CA PRO A 309 -1.40 12.07 -4.94
C PRO A 309 -0.38 11.32 -4.08
N TYR A 310 0.05 10.14 -4.55
CA TYR A 310 0.98 9.31 -3.80
C TYR A 310 2.40 9.88 -3.80
N THR A 311 2.82 10.48 -4.93
CA THR A 311 4.16 11.05 -5.14
C THR A 311 4.17 12.56 -4.94
N GLY A 312 5.22 13.09 -4.31
CA GLY A 312 5.51 14.51 -4.17
C GLY A 312 4.68 15.26 -3.12
N ALA A 313 3.57 14.70 -2.64
CA ALA A 313 2.70 15.40 -1.69
C ALA A 313 3.26 15.44 -0.28
N VAL A 314 3.85 14.34 0.19
CA VAL A 314 4.47 14.26 1.52
C VAL A 314 5.75 15.12 1.54
N GLU A 315 6.50 15.10 0.45
CA GLU A 315 7.70 15.91 0.26
C GLU A 315 7.39 17.40 0.36
N LYS A 316 6.33 17.86 -0.32
CA LYS A 316 5.84 19.25 -0.19
C LYS A 316 5.35 19.57 1.21
N LEU A 317 4.66 18.63 1.87
CA LEU A 317 4.24 18.82 3.26
C LEU A 317 5.46 19.05 4.16
N GLU A 318 6.48 18.22 4.03
CA GLU A 318 7.73 18.36 4.78
C GLU A 318 8.41 19.73 4.53
N GLU A 319 8.48 20.17 3.27
CA GLU A 319 9.01 21.50 2.90
C GLU A 319 8.22 22.63 3.56
N THR A 320 6.87 22.55 3.59
CA THR A 320 6.03 23.59 4.22
C THR A 320 6.13 23.63 5.73
N LEU A 321 6.64 22.57 6.36
CA LEU A 321 6.80 22.46 7.81
C LEU A 321 8.13 23.03 8.31
N VAL A 322 9.11 23.25 7.42
CA VAL A 322 10.38 23.91 7.77
C VAL A 322 10.11 25.33 8.30
N GLY A 323 10.73 25.66 9.43
CA GLY A 323 10.58 26.93 10.15
C GLY A 323 9.32 27.05 11.01
N VAL A 324 8.45 26.04 11.03
CA VAL A 324 7.24 26.06 11.89
C VAL A 324 7.62 25.84 13.34
N GLU A 325 6.99 26.59 14.24
CA GLU A 325 7.17 26.41 15.68
C GLU A 325 6.66 25.05 16.16
N LEU A 326 7.39 24.41 17.07
CA LEU A 326 7.06 23.10 17.64
C LEU A 326 6.02 23.23 18.78
N ASN A 327 4.85 23.76 18.45
CA ASN A 327 3.67 23.80 19.30
C ASN A 327 2.41 23.37 18.51
N LYS A 328 1.39 22.93 19.24
CA LYS A 328 0.18 22.32 18.64
C LYS A 328 -0.54 23.27 17.70
N ASP A 329 -0.73 24.52 18.09
CA ASP A 329 -1.52 25.48 17.32
C ASP A 329 -0.83 25.83 15.99
N ALA A 330 0.48 26.11 16.03
CA ALA A 330 1.26 26.42 14.82
C ALA A 330 1.29 25.23 13.84
N LEU A 331 1.49 24.01 14.35
CA LEU A 331 1.50 22.80 13.54
C LEU A 331 0.13 22.50 12.93
N SER A 332 -0.95 22.53 13.72
CA SER A 332 -2.30 22.27 13.22
C SER A 332 -2.72 23.26 12.13
N VAL A 333 -2.41 24.55 12.30
CA VAL A 333 -2.69 25.56 11.27
C VAL A 333 -1.91 25.27 10.00
N ARG A 334 -0.58 25.10 10.10
CA ARG A 334 0.25 24.89 8.91
C ARG A 334 -0.08 23.59 8.18
N ILE A 335 -0.29 22.48 8.90
CA ILE A 335 -0.62 21.18 8.30
C ILE A 335 -1.94 21.29 7.54
N LYS A 336 -2.95 21.95 8.11
CA LYS A 336 -4.23 22.14 7.44
C LYS A 336 -4.08 22.95 6.14
N GLU A 337 -3.38 24.08 6.19
CA GLU A 337 -3.10 24.92 5.01
C GLU A 337 -2.31 24.17 3.94
N ALA A 338 -1.32 23.37 4.36
CA ALA A 338 -0.51 22.54 3.47
C ALA A 338 -1.37 21.46 2.79
N PHE A 339 -2.23 20.76 3.54
CA PHE A 339 -3.12 19.74 2.97
C PHE A 339 -4.06 20.32 1.91
N GLU A 340 -4.66 21.48 2.20
CA GLU A 340 -5.55 22.17 1.27
C GLU A 340 -4.81 22.67 0.01
N SER A 341 -3.65 23.31 0.19
CA SER A 341 -2.87 23.88 -0.93
C SER A 341 -2.21 22.82 -1.82
N ILE A 342 -1.75 21.70 -1.24
CA ILE A 342 -1.17 20.56 -1.98
C ILE A 342 -2.28 19.72 -2.63
N GLY A 343 -3.51 19.78 -2.10
CA GLY A 343 -4.59 18.84 -2.43
C GLY A 343 -4.28 17.43 -1.89
N LEU A 344 -3.60 17.35 -0.75
CA LEU A 344 -3.19 16.09 -0.13
C LEU A 344 -4.38 15.44 0.60
N MET A 345 -4.78 14.27 0.11
CA MET A 345 -5.71 13.39 0.80
C MET A 345 -4.94 12.27 1.48
N VAL A 346 -5.20 12.04 2.76
CA VAL A 346 -4.63 10.92 3.52
C VAL A 346 -5.74 10.00 4.00
N PHE A 347 -5.51 8.69 3.92
CA PHE A 347 -6.44 7.69 4.43
C PHE A 347 -5.80 6.87 5.55
N GLY A 348 -6.57 6.68 6.63
CA GLY A 348 -6.12 5.95 7.81
C GLY A 348 -5.31 6.77 8.80
N ALA A 349 -5.13 8.08 8.56
CA ALA A 349 -4.63 9.06 9.51
C ALA A 349 -5.28 10.43 9.23
N SER A 350 -5.52 11.19 10.28
CA SER A 350 -6.03 12.56 10.26
C SER A 350 -4.90 13.59 10.28
N GLN A 351 -5.20 14.84 9.94
CA GLN A 351 -4.24 15.95 10.04
C GLN A 351 -3.70 16.14 11.47
N ASP A 352 -4.55 15.93 12.47
CA ASP A 352 -4.16 16.01 13.88
C ASP A 352 -3.16 14.92 14.25
N ASP A 353 -3.28 13.71 13.67
CA ASP A 353 -2.33 12.62 13.91
C ASP A 353 -0.91 12.99 13.41
N PHE A 354 -0.79 13.74 12.31
CA PHE A 354 0.52 14.27 11.87
C PHE A 354 1.08 15.29 12.86
N ALA A 355 0.25 16.21 13.35
CA ALA A 355 0.68 17.20 14.35
C ALA A 355 1.14 16.51 15.65
N GLU A 356 0.39 15.51 16.12
CA GLU A 356 0.73 14.73 17.30
C GLU A 356 2.00 13.90 17.11
N ALA A 357 2.21 13.30 15.94
CA ALA A 357 3.43 12.56 15.63
C ALA A 357 4.67 13.48 15.69
N ILE A 358 4.57 14.70 15.14
CA ILE A 358 5.65 15.69 15.15
C ILE A 358 5.92 16.18 16.57
N LEU A 359 4.87 16.51 17.33
CA LEU A 359 5.01 16.93 18.73
C LEU A 359 5.59 15.82 19.60
N LYS A 360 5.26 14.56 19.32
CA LYS A 360 5.85 13.42 20.03
C LYS A 360 7.36 13.33 19.78
N ALA A 361 7.81 13.56 18.53
CA ALA A 361 9.24 13.59 18.20
C ALA A 361 10.00 14.69 18.96
N LYS A 362 9.36 15.81 19.31
CA LYS A 362 9.99 16.84 20.15
C LYS A 362 10.51 16.29 21.49
N TYR A 363 9.86 15.28 22.06
CA TYR A 363 10.16 14.76 23.40
C TYR A 363 10.92 13.41 23.40
N GLU A 364 11.06 12.76 22.24
CA GLU A 364 11.72 11.45 22.08
C GLU A 364 13.08 11.63 21.38
N THR A 365 14.10 12.07 22.13
CA THR A 365 15.47 12.14 21.60
C THR A 365 16.06 10.75 21.38
N LEU A 366 16.76 10.55 20.26
CA LEU A 366 17.48 9.31 19.92
C LEU A 366 18.62 9.00 20.90
#